data_AF-A0AAW2LY50-F1
#
_entry.id   AF-A0AAW2LY50-F1
#
_cell.length_a   1.000
_cell.length_b   1.000
_cell.length_c   1.000
_cell.angle_alpha   90.00
_cell.angle_beta   90.00
_cell.angle_gamma   90.00
#
_symmetry.space_group_name_H-M   'P 1'
#
loop_
_entity.id
_entity.type
_entity.pdbx_description
1 polymer ?
#
loop_
_entity_poly.entity_id
_entity_poly.type
_entity_poly.pdbx_seq_one_letter_code
_entity_poly.pdbx_strand_id
1 'polypeptide(L)'
;MYELDVKEALNRLPKEVVDARNQRLKRAMDLSMKHDYLPEDLQAMQTPFRSYLQEMLALIKKENAEREALGALPLYQRTIP
;
A
#
# COMPACT_ATOMS: atom_id res chain seq x y z
N MET A 1 -5.73 -13.01 -0.95
CA MET A 1 -5.85 -12.55 0.44
C MET A 1 -5.41 -11.09 0.58
N TYR A 2 -4.18 -10.72 0.19
CA TYR A 2 -3.59 -9.41 0.52
C TYR A 2 -4.14 -8.13 -0.15
N GLU A 3 -4.87 -8.19 -1.27
CA GLU A 3 -5.39 -6.96 -1.93
C GLU A 3 -6.31 -6.12 -1.03
N LEU A 4 -7.16 -6.80 -0.26
CA LEU A 4 -8.27 -6.13 0.41
C LEU A 4 -7.79 -5.50 1.73
N ASP A 5 -6.92 -6.19 2.46
CA ASP A 5 -6.21 -5.66 3.63
C ASP A 5 -5.33 -4.46 3.26
N VAL A 6 -4.68 -4.49 2.09
CA VAL A 6 -3.89 -3.35 1.58
C VAL A 6 -4.78 -2.15 1.27
N LYS A 7 -5.95 -2.39 0.65
CA LYS A 7 -6.93 -1.32 0.40
C LYS A 7 -7.40 -0.68 1.70
N GLU A 8 -7.69 -1.48 2.72
CA GLU A 8 -8.08 -0.97 4.03
C GLU A 8 -6.93 -0.21 4.72
N ALA A 9 -5.72 -0.74 4.67
CA ALA A 9 -4.53 -0.08 5.22
C ALA A 9 -4.31 1.31 4.60
N LEU A 10 -4.47 1.42 3.28
CA LEU A 10 -4.35 2.69 2.56
C LEU A 10 -5.47 3.68 2.94
N ASN A 11 -6.68 3.21 3.23
CA ASN A 11 -7.78 4.08 3.67
C ASN A 11 -7.56 4.64 5.09
N ARG A 12 -6.79 3.94 5.95
CA ARG A 12 -6.49 4.39 7.32
C ARG A 12 -5.26 5.30 7.41
N LEU A 13 -4.40 5.29 6.40
CA LEU A 13 -3.17 6.09 6.36
C LEU A 13 -3.47 7.59 6.16
N PRO A 14 -2.59 8.50 6.64
CA PRO A 14 -2.71 9.93 6.36
C PRO A 14 -2.71 10.21 4.86
N LYS A 15 -3.51 11.19 4.45
CA LYS A 15 -3.71 11.52 3.04
C LYS A 15 -2.40 11.92 2.35
N GLU A 16 -1.53 12.63 3.05
CA GLU A 16 -0.23 13.09 2.55
C GLU A 16 0.66 11.91 2.14
N VAL A 17 0.63 10.81 2.90
CA VAL A 17 1.40 9.59 2.61
C VAL A 17 0.84 8.89 1.37
N VAL A 18 -0.49 8.83 1.26
CA VAL A 18 -1.18 8.23 0.11
C VAL A 18 -0.95 9.05 -1.16
N ASP A 19 -1.03 10.37 -1.08
CA ASP A 19 -0.78 11.26 -2.20
C ASP A 19 0.68 11.17 -2.67
N ALA A 20 1.64 11.13 -1.73
CA ALA A 20 3.05 10.92 -2.07
C ALA A 20 3.32 9.55 -2.72
N ARG A 21 2.62 8.49 -2.28
CA ARG A 21 2.64 7.18 -2.94
C ARG A 21 2.14 7.28 -4.37
N ASN A 22 0.99 7.90 -4.57
CA ASN A 22 0.36 8.02 -5.89
C ASN A 22 1.23 8.82 -6.86
N GLN A 23 1.89 9.88 -6.40
CA GLN A 23 2.86 10.64 -7.19
C GLN A 23 4.07 9.80 -7.61
N ARG A 24 4.64 9.01 -6.68
CA ARG A 24 5.77 8.11 -7.01
C ARG A 24 5.38 7.06 -8.05
N LEU A 25 4.18 6.47 -7.91
CA LEU A 25 3.66 5.49 -8.88
C LEU A 25 3.41 6.12 -10.25
N LYS A 26 2.82 7.31 -10.30
CA LYS A 26 2.60 8.05 -11.55
C LYS A 26 3.91 8.35 -12.26
N ARG A 27 4.93 8.81 -11.53
CA ARG A 27 6.27 9.06 -12.06
C ARG A 27 6.92 7.78 -12.60
N ALA A 28 6.80 6.67 -11.87
CA ALA A 28 7.34 5.39 -12.32
C ALA A 28 6.66 4.90 -13.61
N MET A 29 5.32 5.07 -13.71
CA MET A 29 4.57 4.74 -14.92
C MET A 29 4.99 5.62 -16.11
N ASP A 30 5.15 6.93 -15.90
CA ASP A 30 5.58 7.86 -16.95
C ASP A 30 6.99 7.52 -17.48
N LEU A 31 7.95 7.26 -16.59
CA LEU A 31 9.29 6.82 -16.96
C LEU A 31 9.27 5.47 -17.70
N SER A 32 8.46 4.52 -17.22
CA SER A 32 8.30 3.22 -17.88
C SER A 32 7.73 3.36 -19.29
N MET A 33 6.77 4.26 -19.52
CA MET A 33 6.21 4.52 -20.85
C MET A 33 7.24 5.17 -21.79
N LYS A 34 8.14 5.99 -21.24
CA LYS A 34 9.23 6.64 -21.98
C LYS A 34 10.44 5.74 -22.22
N HIS A 35 10.45 4.53 -21.64
CA HIS A 35 11.62 3.65 -21.58
C HIS A 35 12.88 4.36 -21.05
N ASP A 36 12.69 5.23 -20.07
CA ASP A 36 13.75 6.03 -19.47
C ASP A 36 13.83 5.77 -17.96
N TYR A 37 14.96 6.12 -17.36
CA TYR A 37 15.23 5.96 -15.94
C TYR A 37 15.14 7.28 -15.19
N LEU A 38 15.11 7.20 -13.86
CA LEU A 38 15.17 8.41 -13.03
C LEU A 38 16.59 9.00 -13.11
N PRO A 39 16.76 10.33 -13.20
CA PRO A 39 18.08 10.97 -13.17
C PRO A 39 18.89 10.56 -11.94
N GLU A 40 20.21 10.46 -12.10
CA GLU A 40 21.14 9.93 -11.08
C GLU A 40 21.05 10.69 -9.74
N ASP A 41 20.93 12.02 -9.77
CA ASP A 41 20.74 12.86 -8.57
C ASP A 41 19.50 12.46 -7.77
N LEU A 42 18.38 12.22 -8.47
CA LEU A 42 17.12 11.84 -7.85
C LEU A 42 17.10 10.37 -7.43
N GLN A 43 17.88 9.52 -8.10
CA GLN A 43 18.07 8.13 -7.76
C GLN A 43 18.84 7.99 -6.45
N ALA A 44 19.91 8.77 -6.27
CA ALA A 44 20.68 8.83 -5.02
C ALA A 44 19.85 9.28 -3.81
N MET A 45 18.85 10.15 -4.03
CA MET A 45 17.92 10.61 -2.98
C MET A 45 16.82 9.60 -2.64
N GLN A 46 16.62 8.52 -3.41
CA GLN A 46 15.53 7.58 -3.14
C GLN A 46 15.82 6.73 -1.90
N THR A 47 14.79 6.49 -1.08
CA THR A 47 14.84 5.58 0.08
C THR A 47 13.89 4.38 -0.14
N PRO A 48 14.27 3.36 -0.93
CA PRO A 48 13.36 2.31 -1.37
C PRO A 48 12.83 1.42 -0.24
N PHE A 49 13.62 1.16 0.80
CA PHE A 49 13.25 0.24 1.90
C PHE A 49 12.55 0.92 3.08
N ARG A 50 12.25 2.23 2.98
CA ARG A 50 11.48 2.93 4.03
C ARG A 50 10.00 2.61 3.87
N SER A 51 9.54 1.54 4.52
CA SER A 51 8.14 1.11 4.45
C SER A 51 7.22 2.03 5.26
N TYR A 52 6.08 2.39 4.68
CA TYR A 52 5.02 3.20 5.33
C TYR A 52 3.72 2.41 5.55
N LEU A 53 3.65 1.18 5.04
CA LEU A 53 2.43 0.36 5.01
C LEU A 53 2.49 -0.84 5.97
N GLN A 54 3.70 -1.28 6.34
CA GLN A 54 3.93 -2.54 7.03
C GLN A 54 3.32 -2.58 8.43
N GLU A 55 3.43 -1.48 9.20
CA GLU A 55 2.85 -1.36 10.53
C GLU A 55 1.32 -1.41 10.48
N MET A 56 0.70 -0.67 9.56
CA MET A 56 -0.75 -0.66 9.38
C MET A 56 -1.30 -2.02 8.92
N LEU A 57 -0.57 -2.72 8.05
CA LEU A 57 -0.94 -4.08 7.65
C LEU A 57 -0.85 -5.08 8.80
N ALA A 58 0.17 -4.96 9.66
CA ALA A 58 0.30 -5.83 10.83
C ALA A 58 -0.86 -5.62 11.81
N LEU A 59 -1.30 -4.36 11.99
CA LEU A 59 -2.44 -4.02 12.83
C LEU A 59 -3.75 -4.61 12.30
N ILE A 60 -4.05 -4.42 11.01
CA ILE A 60 -5.28 -4.94 10.39
C ILE A 60 -5.33 -6.48 10.44
N LYS A 61 -4.20 -7.15 10.20
CA LYS A 61 -4.12 -8.61 10.32
C LYS A 61 -4.43 -9.10 11.74
N LYS A 62 -3.97 -8.38 12.76
CA LYS A 62 -4.29 -8.71 14.16
C LYS A 62 -5.78 -8.52 14.45
N GLU A 63 -6.37 -7.42 14.01
CA GLU A 63 -7.81 -7.16 14.18
C GLU A 63 -8.68 -8.22 13.46
N ASN A 64 -8.27 -8.63 12.25
CA ASN A 64 -8.98 -9.67 11.51
C ASN A 64 -8.85 -11.04 12.18
N ALA A 65 -7.67 -11.40 12.69
CA ALA A 65 -7.46 -12.65 13.42
C ALA A 65 -8.23 -12.69 14.74
N GLU A 66 -8.30 -11.57 15.47
CA GLU A 66 -9.12 -11.45 16.67
C GLU A 66 -10.61 -11.63 16.34
N ARG A 67 -11.10 -10.97 15.29
CA ARG A 67 -12.49 -11.08 14.86
C ARG A 67 -12.86 -12.51 14.43
N GLU A 68 -11.96 -13.18 13.72
CA GLU A 68 -12.12 -14.58 13.32
C GLU A 68 -12.15 -15.51 14.55
N ALA A 69 -11.28 -15.29 15.54
CA ALA A 69 -11.28 -16.03 16.80
C ALA A 69 -12.57 -15.84 17.60
N LEU A 70 -13.22 -14.67 17.49
CA LEU A 70 -14.53 -14.38 18.06
C LEU A 70 -15.71 -14.96 17.25
N GLY A 71 -15.44 -15.60 16.10
CA GLY A 71 -16.45 -16.23 15.25
C GLY A 71 -17.31 -15.25 14.45
N ALA A 72 -16.88 -14.00 14.30
CA ALA A 72 -17.59 -12.99 13.54
C ALA A 72 -17.32 -13.08 12.03
N LEU A 73 -18.27 -12.57 11.23
CA LEU A 73 -18.16 -12.51 9.78
C LEU A 73 -17.03 -11.55 9.31
N PRO A 74 -16.44 -11.79 8.13
CA PRO A 74 -15.41 -10.91 7.58
C PRO A 74 -15.99 -9.52 7.24
N LEU A 75 -15.23 -8.45 7.50
CA LEU A 75 -15.64 -7.07 7.19
C LEU A 75 -15.77 -6.79 5.69
N TYR A 76 -14.98 -7.49 4.90
CA TYR A 76 -14.94 -7.35 3.45
C TYR A 76 -14.57 -8.67 2.80
N GLN A 77 -15.14 -8.92 1.63
CA GLN A 77 -14.87 -10.12 0.86
C GLN A 77 -14.59 -9.74 -0.59
N ARG A 78 -13.71 -10.49 -1.24
CA ARG A 78 -13.48 -10.34 -2.68
C ARG A 78 -14.73 -10.81 -3.43
N THR A 79 -15.20 -10.01 -4.37
CA THR A 79 -16.28 -10.39 -5.28
C THR A 79 -15.81 -11.51 -6.21
N ILE A 80 -16.69 -12.47 -6.50
CA ILE A 80 -16.45 -13.50 -7.51
C ILE A 80 -16.61 -12.83 -8.89
N PRO A 81 -15.66 -13.01 -9.82
CA PRO A 81 -15.74 -12.42 -11.15
C PRO A 81 -16.92 -12.94 -11.96
#